data_AF-A0A7J0G2V3-F1
#
_entry.id   AF-A0A7J0G2V3-F1
#
_cell.length_a   1.000
_cell.length_b   1.000
_cell.length_c   1.000
_cell.angle_alpha   90.00
_cell.angle_beta   90.00
_cell.angle_gamma   90.00
#
_symmetry.space_group_name_H-M   'P 1'
#
loop_
_entity.id
_entity.type
_entity.pdbx_description
1 polymer ?
#
loop_
_entity_poly.entity_id
_entity_poly.type
_entity_poly.pdbx_seq_one_letter_code
_entity_poly.pdbx_strand_id
1 'polypeptide(L)'
;MASRNNMTELGCVACDDLVEFGAGREGWLVDSPSLLTALDTHSIALANRSVVLVIDWSDGSDPSAPRVKIRPTLSPIEAEFISAIEWLVFDDVRVLALGTSCGYLLIYSLQGVLIHKQIVSPGRIVKLRVRGTKRDLTEDTSSEEICVVMHGVIARFDGSDIQSMLKRWFQETHSQFWNQKRDPDETEHSYGRLPYQLWNVSKYGSCADAAITGIMPPPLMELQVITYAAQS
;
A
#
# COMPACT_ATOMS: atom_id res chain seq x y z
N MET A 1 5.24 42.17 21.35
CA MET A 1 4.77 41.37 20.20
C MET A 1 5.61 40.11 20.17
N ALA A 2 4.99 38.94 20.43
CA ALA A 2 5.70 37.67 20.38
C ALA A 2 5.99 37.31 18.92
N SER A 3 7.26 37.12 18.57
CA SER A 3 7.67 36.52 17.30
C SER A 3 7.06 35.13 17.20
N ARG A 4 6.11 34.93 16.29
CA ARG A 4 5.63 33.60 15.93
C ARG A 4 6.72 32.94 15.09
N ASN A 5 7.60 32.19 15.74
CA ASN A 5 8.48 31.26 15.05
C ASN A 5 7.62 30.14 14.49
N ASN A 6 7.23 30.26 13.22
CA ASN A 6 6.67 29.15 12.45
C ASN A 6 7.82 28.19 12.09
N MET A 7 8.38 27.50 13.08
CA MET A 7 9.31 26.40 12.80
C MET A 7 8.47 25.23 12.30
N THR A 8 8.57 24.92 11.02
CA THR A 8 8.12 23.63 10.50
C THR A 8 9.03 22.58 11.12
N GLU A 9 8.46 21.66 11.91
CA GLU A 9 9.21 20.53 12.42
C GLU A 9 9.62 19.66 11.25
N LEU A 10 10.93 19.50 11.05
CA LEU A 10 11.50 18.71 9.97
C LEU A 10 12.07 17.43 10.59
N GLY A 11 11.55 16.29 10.16
CA GLY A 11 12.13 14.98 10.44
C GLY A 11 13.28 14.67 9.49
N CYS A 12 14.31 13.98 9.97
CA CYS A 12 15.41 13.48 9.15
C CYS A 12 15.44 11.95 9.22
N VAL A 13 15.49 11.30 8.05
CA VAL A 13 15.75 9.86 7.95
C VAL A 13 17.15 9.68 7.37
N ALA A 14 18.04 9.07 8.15
CA ALA A 14 19.38 8.73 7.72
C ALA A 14 19.72 7.28 8.11
N CYS A 15 19.93 6.43 7.11
CA CYS A 15 20.49 5.09 7.29
C CYS A 15 21.17 4.56 6.03
N ASP A 16 22.11 3.63 6.22
CA ASP A 16 22.87 3.01 5.14
C ASP A 16 22.00 2.17 4.20
N ASP A 17 20.88 1.62 4.71
CA ASP A 17 19.94 0.86 3.89
C ASP A 17 19.32 1.70 2.76
N LEU A 18 19.22 3.03 2.93
CA LEU A 18 18.66 3.92 1.90
C LEU A 18 19.47 3.91 0.59
N VAL A 19 20.75 3.54 0.64
CA VAL A 19 21.61 3.44 -0.54
C VAL A 19 21.03 2.42 -1.53
N GLU A 20 20.43 1.32 -1.05
CA GLU A 20 19.78 0.30 -1.89
C GLU A 20 18.50 0.83 -2.59
N PHE A 21 17.97 1.96 -2.12
CA PHE A 21 16.81 2.65 -2.66
C PHE A 21 17.20 3.90 -3.48
N GLY A 22 18.50 4.11 -3.71
CA GLY A 22 19.02 5.20 -4.55
C GLY A 22 19.35 6.49 -3.81
N ALA A 23 19.37 6.47 -2.47
CA ALA A 23 19.81 7.63 -1.70
C ALA A 23 21.30 7.96 -1.95
N GLY A 24 21.64 9.25 -1.84
CA GLY A 24 22.97 9.78 -2.13
C GLY A 24 23.02 10.85 -3.22
N ARG A 25 21.88 11.13 -3.87
CA ARG A 25 21.68 12.25 -4.80
C ARG A 25 20.45 13.06 -4.40
N GLU A 26 20.44 14.36 -4.70
CA GLU A 26 19.24 15.18 -4.55
C GLU A 26 18.10 14.61 -5.43
N GLY A 27 16.86 14.74 -4.97
CA GLY A 27 15.68 14.28 -5.71
C GLY A 27 15.46 12.76 -5.75
N TRP A 28 16.33 11.94 -5.13
CA TRP A 28 16.29 10.48 -5.25
C TRP A 28 14.94 9.82 -4.92
N LEU A 29 14.19 10.38 -3.96
CA LEU A 29 12.89 9.85 -3.54
C LEU A 29 11.79 10.09 -4.59
N VAL A 30 11.92 11.14 -5.41
CA VAL A 30 10.90 11.58 -6.38
C VAL A 30 11.29 11.19 -7.81
N ASP A 31 12.57 11.31 -8.15
CA ASP A 31 13.07 11.14 -9.52
C ASP A 31 13.35 9.68 -9.89
N SER A 32 13.17 8.75 -8.96
CA SER A 32 13.44 7.32 -9.16
C SER A 32 12.15 6.59 -9.56
N PRO A 33 11.92 6.30 -10.86
CA PRO A 33 10.65 5.75 -11.35
C PRO A 33 10.36 4.33 -10.85
N SER A 34 11.38 3.63 -10.36
CA SER A 34 11.27 2.27 -9.82
C SER A 34 11.12 2.24 -8.30
N LEU A 35 11.19 3.39 -7.64
CA LEU A 35 11.03 3.50 -6.19
C LEU A 35 9.55 3.71 -5.88
N LEU A 36 9.02 2.84 -5.05
CA LEU A 36 7.66 2.96 -4.53
C LEU A 36 7.72 3.48 -3.10
N THR A 37 6.75 4.32 -2.74
CA THR A 37 6.69 4.95 -1.43
C THR A 37 5.27 4.86 -0.88
N ALA A 38 5.11 4.42 0.36
CA ALA A 38 3.86 4.52 1.11
C ALA A 38 4.12 5.19 2.45
N LEU A 39 3.31 6.20 2.78
CA LEU A 39 3.44 6.98 4.01
C LEU A 39 2.23 6.71 4.90
N ASP A 40 2.50 6.41 6.16
CA ASP A 40 1.54 6.39 7.25
C ASP A 40 1.92 7.47 8.28
N THR A 41 1.03 7.75 9.21
CA THR A 41 1.19 8.68 10.33
C THR A 41 2.48 8.46 11.10
N HIS A 42 2.89 7.19 11.31
CA HIS A 42 4.08 6.89 12.10
C HIS A 42 5.19 6.21 11.31
N SER A 43 5.01 5.85 10.04
CA SER A 43 6.08 5.15 9.31
C SER A 43 6.11 5.51 7.82
N ILE A 44 7.26 5.32 7.19
CA ILE A 44 7.43 5.32 5.75
C ILE A 44 7.92 3.95 5.28
N ALA A 45 7.29 3.42 4.24
CA ALA A 45 7.75 2.25 3.52
C ALA A 45 8.30 2.66 2.15
N LEU A 46 9.51 2.19 1.85
CA LEU A 46 10.19 2.37 0.58
C LEU A 46 10.39 1.00 -0.06
N ALA A 47 10.02 0.84 -1.33
CA ALA A 47 10.24 -0.43 -2.03
C ALA A 47 10.96 -0.22 -3.36
N ASN A 48 11.93 -1.09 -3.64
CA ASN A 48 12.45 -1.30 -4.97
C ASN A 48 11.79 -2.57 -5.55
N ARG A 49 12.37 -3.16 -6.60
CA ARG A 49 11.79 -4.34 -7.28
C ARG A 49 11.74 -5.61 -6.43
N SER A 50 12.55 -5.73 -5.38
CA SER A 50 12.70 -6.99 -4.63
C SER A 50 12.73 -6.83 -3.11
N VAL A 51 12.87 -5.61 -2.60
CA VAL A 51 13.02 -5.33 -1.18
C VAL A 51 12.14 -4.15 -0.78
N VAL A 52 11.55 -4.25 0.41
CA VAL A 52 10.90 -3.13 1.10
C VAL A 52 11.69 -2.80 2.37
N LEU A 53 11.90 -1.52 2.62
CA LEU A 53 12.40 -0.97 3.88
C LEU A 53 11.27 -0.21 4.56
N VAL A 54 10.95 -0.60 5.79
CA VAL A 54 10.03 0.11 6.68
C VAL A 54 10.84 0.88 7.70
N ILE A 55 10.53 2.17 7.83
CA ILE A 55 11.17 3.11 8.73
C ILE A 55 10.09 3.73 9.59
N ASP A 56 10.15 3.49 10.90
CA ASP A 56 9.27 4.11 11.88
C ASP A 56 9.82 5.49 12.29
N TRP A 57 8.95 6.49 12.39
CA TRP A 57 9.25 7.78 12.99
C TRP A 57 9.17 7.59 14.51
N SER A 58 10.30 7.29 15.15
CA SER A 58 10.36 7.31 16.62
C SER A 58 10.18 8.75 17.12
N ASP A 59 9.56 8.90 18.29
CA ASP A 59 9.45 10.17 19.05
C ASP A 59 10.85 10.59 19.56
N GLY A 60 11.76 10.92 18.63
CA GLY A 60 13.06 11.58 18.85
C GLY A 60 14.09 10.89 19.76
N SER A 61 13.77 9.79 20.44
CA SER A 61 14.59 9.31 21.56
C SER A 61 15.44 8.07 21.28
N ASP A 62 15.20 7.35 20.18
CA ASP A 62 15.91 6.10 19.90
C ASP A 62 16.47 6.03 18.46
N PRO A 63 17.80 6.15 18.27
CA PRO A 63 18.46 5.95 16.98
C PRO A 63 18.42 4.48 16.50
N SER A 64 17.98 3.54 17.35
CA SER A 64 17.76 2.12 17.02
C SER A 64 16.32 1.78 16.67
N ALA A 65 15.47 2.79 16.41
CA ALA A 65 14.08 2.62 15.98
C ALA A 65 13.94 1.45 14.99
N PRO A 66 12.96 0.55 15.19
CA PRO A 66 12.91 -0.71 14.48
C PRO A 66 12.79 -0.48 12.97
N ARG A 67 13.88 -0.77 12.27
CA ARG A 67 13.93 -0.79 10.80
C ARG A 67 13.71 -2.22 10.37
N VAL A 68 12.77 -2.41 9.46
CA VAL A 68 12.42 -3.75 8.99
C VAL A 68 12.62 -3.83 7.51
N LYS A 69 13.41 -4.84 7.10
CA LYS A 69 13.72 -5.11 5.71
C LYS A 69 12.99 -6.37 5.27
N ILE A 70 12.00 -6.20 4.41
CA ILE A 70 11.15 -7.28 3.91
C ILE A 70 11.69 -7.71 2.54
N ARG A 71 11.94 -9.01 2.38
CA ARG A 71 12.34 -9.63 1.12
C ARG A 71 11.30 -10.68 0.73
N PRO A 72 10.31 -10.31 -0.10
CA PRO A 72 9.31 -11.27 -0.54
C PRO A 72 9.94 -12.39 -1.36
N THR A 73 9.39 -13.60 -1.24
CA THR A 73 9.74 -14.72 -2.12
C THR A 73 9.05 -14.50 -3.47
N LEU A 74 9.81 -13.97 -4.42
CA LEU A 74 9.35 -13.63 -5.77
C LEU A 74 9.81 -14.69 -6.77
N SER A 75 8.97 -15.02 -7.77
CA SER A 75 9.28 -15.99 -8.81
C SER A 75 10.42 -15.49 -9.73
N PRO A 76 11.60 -16.13 -9.72
CA PRO A 76 12.69 -15.75 -10.64
C PRO A 76 12.36 -16.13 -12.08
N ILE A 77 11.55 -17.17 -12.29
CA ILE A 77 11.16 -17.68 -13.61
C ILE A 77 10.27 -16.66 -14.33
N GLU A 78 9.35 -16.04 -13.60
CA GLU A 78 8.44 -15.02 -14.15
C GLU A 78 9.04 -13.61 -14.10
N ALA A 79 10.29 -13.48 -13.64
CA ALA A 79 10.95 -12.21 -13.35
C ALA A 79 10.07 -11.30 -12.47
N GLU A 80 9.41 -11.90 -11.47
CA GLU A 80 8.45 -11.24 -10.60
C GLU A 80 9.10 -10.11 -9.80
N PHE A 81 8.40 -8.99 -9.68
CA PHE A 81 8.86 -7.82 -8.93
C PHE A 81 7.74 -7.14 -8.18
N ILE A 82 8.09 -6.41 -7.12
CA ILE A 82 7.19 -5.54 -6.37
C ILE A 82 6.80 -4.36 -7.27
N SER A 83 5.51 -4.17 -7.50
CA SER A 83 4.97 -3.15 -8.40
C SER A 83 4.03 -2.15 -7.73
N ALA A 84 3.54 -2.45 -6.52
CA ALA A 84 2.76 -1.52 -5.71
C ALA A 84 2.99 -1.80 -4.22
N ILE A 85 2.92 -0.75 -3.40
CA ILE A 85 2.86 -0.87 -1.94
C ILE A 85 1.81 0.11 -1.41
N GLU A 86 1.14 -0.24 -0.31
CA GLU A 86 0.22 0.65 0.40
C GLU A 86 0.07 0.20 1.85
N TRP A 87 -0.14 1.16 2.76
CA TRP A 87 -0.45 0.85 4.16
C TRP A 87 -1.91 0.46 4.31
N LEU A 88 -2.17 -0.62 5.06
CA LEU A 88 -3.51 -0.95 5.53
C LEU A 88 -3.56 -0.68 7.03
N VAL A 89 -4.38 0.29 7.42
CA VAL A 89 -4.51 0.77 8.80
C VAL A 89 -5.97 0.60 9.21
N PHE A 90 -6.26 -0.37 10.08
CA PHE A 90 -7.59 -0.67 10.59
C PHE A 90 -7.58 -0.55 12.12
N ASP A 91 -8.28 0.41 12.71
CA ASP A 91 -8.31 0.61 14.17
C ASP A 91 -6.91 0.43 14.81
N ASP A 92 -6.71 -0.64 15.57
CA ASP A 92 -5.47 -0.96 16.29
C ASP A 92 -4.45 -1.81 15.48
N VAL A 93 -4.74 -2.08 14.20
CA VAL A 93 -3.96 -2.96 13.33
C VAL A 93 -3.39 -2.20 12.16
N ARG A 94 -2.05 -2.28 12.00
CA ARG A 94 -1.35 -1.75 10.84
C ARG A 94 -0.50 -2.84 10.17
N VAL A 95 -0.67 -2.99 8.87
CA VAL A 95 0.09 -3.94 8.03
C VAL A 95 0.48 -3.29 6.71
N LEU A 96 1.50 -3.83 6.05
CA LEU A 96 1.94 -3.36 4.74
C LEU A 96 1.42 -4.32 3.66
N ALA A 97 0.70 -3.78 2.67
CA ALA A 97 0.29 -4.53 1.49
C ALA A 97 1.25 -4.29 0.33
N LEU A 98 1.61 -5.36 -0.37
CA LEU A 98 2.45 -5.35 -1.56
C LEU A 98 1.66 -5.97 -2.71
N GLY A 99 1.73 -5.34 -3.88
CA GLY A 99 1.28 -5.92 -5.14
C GLY A 99 2.48 -6.30 -6.00
N THR A 100 2.41 -7.45 -6.65
CA THR A 100 3.47 -7.90 -7.56
C THR A 100 3.11 -7.78 -9.03
N SER A 101 4.12 -7.90 -9.88
CA SER A 101 3.99 -7.95 -11.34
C SER A 101 3.23 -9.16 -11.87
N CYS A 102 3.10 -10.21 -11.06
CA CYS A 102 2.36 -11.43 -11.42
C CYS A 102 0.93 -11.46 -10.87
N GLY A 103 0.52 -10.42 -10.14
CA GLY A 103 -0.86 -10.27 -9.66
C GLY A 103 -1.09 -10.76 -8.23
N TYR A 104 -0.02 -11.04 -7.50
CA TYR A 104 -0.11 -11.43 -6.10
C TYR A 104 -0.29 -10.20 -5.20
N LEU A 105 -1.30 -10.26 -4.36
CA LEU A 105 -1.44 -9.42 -3.18
C LEU A 105 -0.75 -10.13 -2.01
N LEU A 106 0.24 -9.48 -1.42
CA LEU A 106 0.95 -9.94 -0.23
C LEU A 106 0.65 -8.98 0.92
N ILE A 107 0.41 -9.49 2.13
CA ILE A 107 0.21 -8.68 3.34
C ILE A 107 1.29 -9.08 4.35
N TYR A 108 2.07 -8.10 4.81
CA TYR A 108 3.14 -8.28 5.76
C TYR A 108 2.88 -7.56 7.07
N SER A 109 3.28 -8.19 8.18
CA SER A 109 3.35 -7.53 9.48
C SER A 109 4.44 -6.47 9.50
N LEU A 110 4.39 -5.59 10.50
CA LEU A 110 5.44 -4.59 10.73
C LEU A 110 6.80 -5.24 11.05
N GLN A 111 6.82 -6.49 11.51
CA GLN A 111 8.04 -7.27 11.76
C GLN A 111 8.55 -8.01 10.51
N GLY A 112 7.89 -7.81 9.36
CA GLY A 112 8.29 -8.42 8.09
C GLY A 112 7.86 -9.87 7.92
N VAL A 113 6.90 -10.34 8.71
CA VAL A 113 6.32 -11.68 8.58
C VAL A 113 5.22 -11.65 7.52
N LEU A 114 5.26 -12.58 6.56
CA LEU A 114 4.18 -12.75 5.59
C LEU A 114 2.93 -13.28 6.31
N ILE A 115 1.84 -12.52 6.24
CA ILE A 115 0.54 -12.87 6.83
C ILE A 115 -0.36 -13.53 5.80
N HIS A 116 -0.37 -12.99 4.58
CA HIS A 116 -1.26 -13.45 3.52
C HIS A 116 -0.64 -13.29 2.15
N LYS A 117 -0.89 -14.27 1.26
CA LYS A 117 -0.49 -14.26 -0.15
C LYS A 117 -1.63 -14.82 -0.99
N GLN A 118 -2.08 -14.04 -1.98
CA GLN A 118 -3.19 -14.43 -2.83
C GLN A 118 -3.05 -13.85 -4.25
N ILE A 119 -3.28 -14.70 -5.25
CA ILE A 119 -3.44 -14.26 -6.64
C ILE A 119 -4.80 -13.57 -6.81
N VAL A 120 -4.79 -12.33 -7.30
CA VAL A 120 -6.01 -11.54 -7.55
C VAL A 120 -6.50 -11.75 -8.98
N SER A 121 -5.60 -11.54 -9.95
CA SER A 121 -5.81 -11.83 -11.37
C SER A 121 -4.43 -11.93 -12.01
N PRO A 122 -4.26 -12.69 -13.11
CA PRO A 122 -3.01 -12.70 -13.86
C PRO A 122 -2.67 -11.28 -14.36
N GLY A 123 -1.48 -10.79 -14.02
CA GLY A 123 -0.95 -9.51 -14.51
C GLY A 123 -0.48 -8.56 -13.42
N ARG A 124 0.17 -7.47 -13.81
CA ARG A 124 0.78 -6.52 -12.87
C ARG A 124 -0.26 -5.74 -12.07
N ILE A 125 -0.13 -5.76 -10.76
CA ILE A 125 -0.79 -4.79 -9.87
C ILE A 125 -0.10 -3.44 -10.04
N VAL A 126 -0.82 -2.47 -10.57
CA VAL A 126 -0.30 -1.12 -10.86
C VAL A 126 -0.41 -0.23 -9.63
N LYS A 127 -1.42 -0.47 -8.79
CA LYS A 127 -1.69 0.37 -7.63
C LYS A 127 -2.49 -0.37 -6.58
N LEU A 128 -2.20 -0.09 -5.33
CA LEU A 128 -3.04 -0.42 -4.19
C LEU A 128 -3.63 0.89 -3.67
N ARG A 129 -4.90 0.87 -3.26
CA ARG A 129 -5.58 2.02 -2.68
C ARG A 129 -6.49 1.59 -1.55
N VAL A 130 -6.36 2.27 -0.42
CA VAL A 130 -7.31 2.16 0.71
C VAL A 130 -8.31 3.31 0.62
N ARG A 131 -9.58 3.02 0.87
CA ARG A 131 -10.67 3.98 0.89
C ARG A 131 -11.51 3.78 2.14
N GLY A 132 -11.62 4.82 2.96
CA GLY A 132 -12.67 4.85 3.96
C GLY A 132 -13.99 5.17 3.28
N THR A 133 -14.97 4.26 3.30
CA THR A 133 -16.34 4.62 3.00
C THR A 133 -17.00 5.07 4.30
N LYS A 134 -17.25 6.38 4.41
CA LYS A 134 -18.11 6.90 5.47
C LYS A 134 -19.52 6.50 5.07
N ARG A 135 -20.04 5.41 5.64
CA ARG A 135 -21.48 5.14 5.60
C ARG A 135 -22.16 6.28 6.37
N ASP A 136 -23.32 6.70 5.87
CA ASP A 136 -24.04 7.87 6.37
C ASP A 136 -24.21 7.87 7.89
N LEU A 137 -24.43 9.07 8.45
CA LEU A 137 -24.47 9.50 9.87
C LEU A 137 -25.33 8.67 10.86
N THR A 138 -25.78 7.49 10.49
CA THR A 138 -26.62 6.59 11.27
C THR A 138 -25.97 5.23 11.60
N GLU A 139 -24.84 4.87 10.99
CA GLU A 139 -24.08 3.66 11.31
C GLU A 139 -22.61 3.99 11.63
N ASP A 140 -22.19 3.69 12.87
CA ASP A 140 -20.87 3.99 13.43
C ASP A 140 -19.73 3.08 12.87
N THR A 141 -19.93 2.44 11.71
CA THR A 141 -18.95 1.56 11.09
C THR A 141 -18.48 2.13 9.76
N SER A 142 -17.33 2.82 9.78
CA SER A 142 -16.60 3.11 8.53
C SER A 142 -16.18 1.78 7.90
N SER A 143 -16.74 1.47 6.73
CA SER A 143 -16.33 0.30 5.98
C SER A 143 -15.15 0.72 5.10
N GLU A 144 -13.95 0.32 5.51
CA GLU A 144 -12.79 0.50 4.66
C GLU A 144 -12.86 -0.45 3.47
N GLU A 145 -12.32 -0.03 2.33
CA GLU A 145 -12.23 -0.83 1.12
C GLU A 145 -10.81 -0.77 0.58
N ILE A 146 -10.32 -1.91 0.12
CA ILE A 146 -9.02 -2.02 -0.53
C ILE A 146 -9.21 -2.33 -2.01
N CYS A 147 -8.74 -1.42 -2.84
CA CYS A 147 -8.74 -1.53 -4.29
C CYS A 147 -7.36 -2.01 -4.78
N VAL A 148 -7.33 -3.17 -5.43
CA VAL A 148 -6.18 -3.65 -6.20
C VAL A 148 -6.41 -3.29 -7.66
N VAL A 149 -5.65 -2.31 -8.15
CA VAL A 149 -5.78 -1.77 -9.50
C VAL A 149 -4.83 -2.49 -10.44
N MET A 150 -5.38 -3.03 -11.52
CA MET A 150 -4.68 -3.69 -12.61
C MET A 150 -5.10 -3.05 -13.93
N HIS A 151 -4.45 -3.41 -15.04
CA HIS A 151 -4.84 -2.87 -16.34
C HIS A 151 -6.24 -3.38 -16.72
N GLY A 152 -7.19 -2.44 -16.86
CA GLY A 152 -8.57 -2.72 -17.25
C GLY A 152 -9.42 -3.42 -16.18
N VAL A 153 -8.89 -3.64 -14.97
CA VAL A 153 -9.58 -4.38 -13.92
C VAL A 153 -9.25 -3.79 -12.55
N ILE A 154 -10.26 -3.68 -11.68
CA ILE A 154 -10.10 -3.36 -10.26
C ILE A 154 -10.68 -4.51 -9.44
N ALA A 155 -9.92 -5.05 -8.51
CA ALA A 155 -10.46 -5.94 -7.49
C ALA A 155 -10.71 -5.14 -6.20
N ARG A 156 -11.92 -5.24 -5.66
CA ARG A 156 -12.36 -4.55 -4.42
C ARG A 156 -12.48 -5.58 -3.31
N PHE A 157 -11.72 -5.39 -2.24
CA PHE A 157 -11.77 -6.18 -1.02
C PHE A 157 -12.51 -5.38 0.05
N ASP A 158 -13.42 -6.04 0.76
CA ASP A 158 -14.05 -5.45 1.95
C ASP A 158 -13.01 -5.39 3.09
N GLY A 159 -12.84 -4.22 3.69
CA GLY A 159 -11.92 -4.02 4.81
C GLY A 159 -12.29 -4.86 6.03
N SER A 160 -13.58 -5.16 6.25
CA SER A 160 -14.03 -5.99 7.37
C SER A 160 -13.55 -7.45 7.25
N ASP A 161 -13.47 -8.00 6.04
CA ASP A 161 -12.93 -9.33 5.79
C ASP A 161 -11.42 -9.37 6.09
N ILE A 162 -10.69 -8.35 5.66
CA ILE A 162 -9.25 -8.22 5.91
C ILE A 162 -8.99 -8.00 7.40
N GLN A 163 -9.75 -7.13 8.05
CA GLN A 163 -9.63 -6.87 9.48
C GLN A 163 -9.92 -8.16 10.30
N SER A 164 -10.95 -8.92 9.90
CA SER A 164 -11.28 -10.20 10.54
C SER A 164 -10.16 -11.24 10.39
N MET A 165 -9.58 -11.33 9.19
CA MET A 165 -8.42 -12.19 8.92
C MET A 165 -7.22 -11.78 9.79
N LEU A 166 -6.91 -10.49 9.85
CA LEU A 166 -5.81 -9.97 10.66
C LEU A 166 -6.03 -10.22 12.15
N LYS A 167 -7.22 -9.95 12.68
CA LYS A 167 -7.57 -10.26 14.09
C LYS A 167 -7.34 -11.72 14.42
N ARG A 168 -7.73 -12.64 13.53
CA ARG A 168 -7.46 -14.08 13.69
C ARG A 168 -5.95 -14.38 13.70
N TRP A 169 -5.18 -13.85 12.77
CA TRP A 169 -3.73 -14.02 12.73
C TRP A 169 -3.04 -13.53 14.00
N PHE A 170 -3.43 -12.36 14.52
CA PHE A 170 -2.88 -11.84 15.77
C PHE A 170 -3.24 -12.74 16.94
N GLN A 171 -4.50 -13.16 17.10
CA GLN A 171 -4.93 -14.05 18.19
C GLN A 171 -4.17 -15.38 18.19
N GLU A 172 -3.98 -15.98 17.02
CA GLU A 172 -3.22 -17.23 16.86
C GLU A 172 -1.73 -17.05 17.08
N THR A 173 -1.14 -15.95 16.62
CA THR A 173 0.28 -15.69 16.82
C THR A 173 0.60 -15.47 18.31
N HIS A 174 -0.30 -14.82 19.05
CA HIS A 174 -0.16 -14.65 20.49
C HIS A 174 -0.39 -15.95 21.27
N SER A 175 -1.29 -16.84 20.82
CA SER A 175 -1.49 -18.14 21.47
C SER A 175 -0.36 -19.12 21.16
N GLN A 176 0.21 -19.06 19.95
CA GLN A 176 1.36 -19.87 19.54
C GLN A 176 2.69 -19.35 20.08
N PHE A 177 2.81 -18.08 20.46
CA PHE A 177 4.00 -17.61 21.20
C PHE A 177 4.25 -18.44 22.48
N TRP A 178 3.19 -19.00 23.07
CA TRP A 178 3.27 -19.93 24.20
C TRP A 178 3.52 -21.40 23.80
N ASN A 179 3.29 -21.77 22.55
CA ASN A 179 3.45 -23.14 22.02
C ASN A 179 4.56 -23.18 20.95
N GLN A 180 5.74 -23.65 21.34
CA GLN A 180 6.97 -23.59 20.55
C GLN A 180 6.90 -24.40 19.23
N LYS A 181 7.43 -23.79 18.16
CA LYS A 181 7.70 -24.24 16.75
C LYS A 181 6.61 -23.96 15.70
N ARG A 182 6.92 -23.02 14.79
CA ARG A 182 6.33 -22.93 13.44
C ARG A 182 7.29 -23.50 12.41
N ASP A 183 6.75 -24.28 11.47
CA ASP A 183 7.38 -24.54 10.17
C ASP A 183 7.03 -23.38 9.21
N PRO A 184 8.01 -22.76 8.53
CA PRO A 184 7.77 -21.57 7.70
C PRO A 184 6.89 -21.84 6.47
N ASP A 185 6.86 -23.09 5.96
CA ASP A 185 6.10 -23.47 4.76
C ASP A 185 4.58 -23.53 4.96
N GLU A 186 4.08 -23.66 6.20
CA GLU A 186 2.63 -23.70 6.47
C GLU A 186 1.95 -22.31 6.43
N THR A 187 2.76 -21.23 6.37
CA THR A 187 2.25 -19.86 6.51
C THR A 187 1.73 -19.26 5.21
N GLU A 188 2.03 -19.84 4.04
CA GLU A 188 1.70 -19.19 2.76
C GLU A 188 0.18 -19.06 2.51
N HIS A 189 -0.68 -19.84 3.18
CA HIS A 189 -2.12 -19.89 2.90
C HIS A 189 -3.07 -20.13 4.11
N SER A 190 -2.62 -19.97 5.36
CA SER A 190 -3.36 -20.50 6.52
C SER A 190 -4.71 -19.82 6.83
N TYR A 191 -4.94 -18.57 6.42
CA TYR A 191 -6.15 -17.82 6.77
C TYR A 191 -7.30 -17.89 5.75
N GLY A 192 -7.13 -18.69 4.68
CA GLY A 192 -8.09 -18.81 3.60
C GLY A 192 -8.03 -17.66 2.60
N ARG A 193 -8.85 -17.75 1.55
CA ARG A 193 -8.90 -16.76 0.47
C ARG A 193 -9.77 -15.57 0.88
N LEU A 194 -9.22 -14.37 0.81
CA LEU A 194 -10.00 -13.14 0.98
C LEU A 194 -10.96 -12.99 -0.21
N PRO A 195 -12.28 -12.82 0.03
CA PRO A 195 -13.23 -12.54 -1.02
C PRO A 195 -12.98 -11.14 -1.61
N TYR A 196 -13.25 -11.00 -2.91
CA TYR A 196 -13.19 -9.72 -3.59
C TYR A 196 -14.16 -9.68 -4.77
N GLN A 197 -14.59 -8.47 -5.12
CA GLN A 197 -15.38 -8.21 -6.31
C GLN A 197 -14.48 -7.71 -7.44
N LEU A 198 -14.66 -8.24 -8.65
CA LEU A 198 -13.90 -7.84 -9.82
C LEU A 198 -14.71 -6.87 -10.68
N TRP A 199 -14.14 -5.71 -10.97
CA TRP A 199 -14.75 -4.64 -11.75
C TRP A 199 -13.95 -4.46 -13.04
N ASN A 200 -14.59 -4.66 -14.19
CA ASN A 200 -13.95 -4.45 -15.50
C ASN A 200 -14.05 -2.98 -15.89
N VAL A 201 -12.91 -2.31 -15.99
CA VAL A 201 -12.79 -0.91 -16.41
C VAL A 201 -12.51 -0.89 -17.92
N SER A 202 -13.49 -1.36 -18.70
CA SER A 202 -13.44 -1.20 -20.16
C SER A 202 -13.68 0.28 -20.54
N LYS A 203 -13.26 0.69 -21.74
CA LYS A 203 -13.47 2.05 -22.30
C LYS A 203 -14.94 2.52 -22.34
N TYR A 204 -15.90 1.66 -22.04
CA TYR A 204 -17.34 1.94 -22.04
C TYR A 204 -17.98 1.88 -20.63
N GLY A 205 -17.18 1.76 -19.57
CA GLY A 205 -17.66 1.81 -18.18
C GLY A 205 -17.92 3.23 -17.68
N SER A 206 -18.72 3.35 -16.61
CA SER A 206 -19.01 4.60 -15.90
C SER A 206 -17.74 5.42 -15.66
N CYS A 207 -17.73 6.69 -16.09
CA CYS A 207 -16.58 7.61 -16.04
C CYS A 207 -15.98 7.80 -14.64
N ALA A 208 -16.74 7.52 -13.58
CA ALA A 208 -16.26 7.65 -12.21
C ALA A 208 -15.07 6.70 -11.93
N ASP A 209 -15.16 5.44 -12.33
CA ASP A 209 -14.16 4.42 -11.98
C ASP A 209 -12.86 4.56 -12.80
N ALA A 210 -12.97 5.06 -14.03
CA ALA A 210 -11.84 5.34 -14.91
C ALA A 210 -11.09 6.64 -14.52
N ALA A 211 -11.82 7.66 -14.04
CA ALA A 211 -11.22 8.88 -13.47
C ALA A 211 -10.50 8.59 -12.15
N ILE A 212 -11.09 7.75 -11.31
CA ILE A 212 -10.56 7.28 -10.04
C ILE A 212 -9.20 6.56 -10.19
N THR A 213 -9.00 5.84 -11.29
CA THR A 213 -7.78 5.05 -11.56
C THR A 213 -6.69 5.83 -12.29
N GLY A 214 -6.95 7.08 -12.69
CA GLY A 214 -6.03 7.88 -13.50
C GLY A 214 -5.89 7.39 -14.95
N ILE A 215 -6.79 6.50 -15.40
CA ILE A 215 -6.85 5.98 -16.78
C ILE A 215 -7.58 6.97 -17.68
N MET A 216 -8.57 7.68 -17.16
CA MET A 216 -9.18 8.84 -17.81
C MET A 216 -8.95 10.10 -16.98
N PRO A 217 -8.78 11.28 -17.60
CA PRO A 217 -8.84 12.53 -16.88
C PRO A 217 -10.22 12.66 -16.20
N PRO A 218 -10.31 13.25 -14.99
CA PRO A 218 -11.60 13.47 -14.34
C PRO A 218 -12.51 14.30 -15.25
N PRO A 219 -13.82 13.99 -15.33
CA PRO A 219 -14.76 14.55 -16.32
C PRO A 219 -15.12 16.05 -16.11
N LEU A 220 -14.22 16.84 -15.54
CA LEU A 220 -14.38 18.28 -15.31
C LEU A 220 -13.24 19.15 -15.90
N MET A 221 -12.40 18.62 -16.80
CA MET A 221 -11.35 19.40 -17.47
C MET A 221 -11.51 19.56 -18.99
N GLU A 222 -12.71 19.36 -19.55
CA GLU A 222 -12.95 19.56 -21.01
C GLU A 222 -13.58 20.93 -21.38
N LEU A 223 -13.81 21.83 -20.43
CA LEU A 223 -14.40 23.15 -20.68
C LEU A 223 -13.49 24.29 -20.22
N GLN A 224 -12.31 24.46 -20.84
CA GLN A 224 -11.59 25.75 -20.79
C GLN A 224 -10.51 25.98 -21.87
N VAL A 225 -10.59 25.36 -23.06
CA VAL A 225 -9.56 25.54 -24.11
C VAL A 225 -10.03 26.22 -25.40
N ILE A 226 -11.30 26.59 -25.58
CA ILE A 226 -11.69 27.29 -26.83
C ILE A 226 -12.64 28.45 -26.55
N THR A 227 -12.09 29.65 -26.38
CA THR A 227 -12.65 30.93 -26.89
C THR A 227 -11.64 32.07 -26.77
N TYR A 228 -10.56 32.05 -27.58
CA TYR A 228 -9.92 33.28 -28.06
C TYR A 228 -9.29 33.04 -29.43
N ALA A 229 -10.14 32.86 -30.44
CA ALA A 229 -9.78 33.09 -31.84
C ALA A 229 -11.05 33.18 -32.68
N ALA A 230 -11.72 34.34 -32.65
CA ALA A 230 -12.53 34.84 -33.75
C ALA A 230 -13.14 36.20 -33.37
N GLN A 231 -12.39 37.28 -33.55
CA GLN A 231 -12.98 38.53 -34.08
C GLN A 231 -11.99 39.12 -35.07
N SER A 232 -12.52 39.28 -36.28
CA SER A 232 -12.01 39.99 -37.45
C SER A 232 -11.51 41.39 -37.16
#